data_AF-A0AAD6AZM0-F1
#
_entry.id   AF-A0AAD6AZM0-F1
#
_cell.length_a   1.000
_cell.length_b   1.000
_cell.length_c   1.000
_cell.angle_alpha   90.00
_cell.angle_beta   90.00
_cell.angle_gamma   90.00
#
_symmetry.space_group_name_H-M   'P 1'
#
loop_
_entity.id
_entity.type
_entity.pdbx_description
1 polymer ?
#
loop_
_entity_poly.entity_id
_entity_poly.type
_entity_poly.pdbx_seq_one_letter_code
_entity_poly.pdbx_strand_id
1 'polypeptide(L)'
;MKGLPTLLLLCSTALLCSAAPAVEPVTCSEDGGAAAARMAAHHIDENHDHGYKFKLSEIKGNKVVDDGCEIELQLDLMETTCHNINPKHFEDCMIRRETERAVMANCSVRMSVRIGDARVRNYHCDTRQVNENTTNQNYFILKDVGRIKIGWMMTTGSNYWAQIALVESHCPMGSRILPEACKPLCPDRARHAYCRSSYSKSKGLGSVECEYYPPMVSPHSTHKRS
;
A
#
# COMPACT_ATOMS: atom_id res chain seq x y z
N MET A 1 62.29 -6.61 -51.97
CA MET A 1 61.71 -5.39 -51.37
C MET A 1 60.23 -5.68 -51.13
N LYS A 2 59.88 -6.15 -49.92
CA LYS A 2 59.25 -5.42 -48.79
C LYS A 2 57.72 -5.41 -48.88
N GLY A 3 57.07 -5.87 -47.80
CA GLY A 3 55.64 -5.74 -47.49
C GLY A 3 54.99 -7.11 -47.25
N LEU A 4 55.19 -7.76 -46.10
CA LEU A 4 54.49 -7.60 -44.79
C LEU A 4 52.99 -7.98 -44.86
N PRO A 5 52.52 -8.97 -44.07
CA PRO A 5 51.16 -9.51 -44.16
C PRO A 5 50.19 -8.70 -43.29
N THR A 6 49.02 -8.34 -43.82
CA THR A 6 47.95 -7.69 -43.05
C THR A 6 47.02 -8.76 -42.47
N LEU A 7 47.19 -9.04 -41.18
CA LEU A 7 46.29 -9.87 -40.38
C LEU A 7 45.02 -9.05 -40.06
N LEU A 8 43.91 -9.33 -40.76
CA LEU A 8 42.60 -8.75 -40.48
C LEU A 8 41.94 -9.49 -39.31
N LEU A 9 42.05 -8.92 -38.11
CA LEU A 9 41.27 -9.30 -36.93
C LEU A 9 39.79 -8.91 -37.15
N LEU A 10 38.94 -9.88 -37.44
CA LEU A 10 37.47 -9.73 -37.38
C LEU A 10 37.02 -9.97 -35.94
N CYS A 11 37.01 -8.92 -35.12
CA CYS A 11 36.39 -8.93 -33.80
C CYS A 11 35.08 -8.12 -33.88
N SER A 12 34.06 -8.70 -34.50
CA SER A 12 32.71 -8.14 -34.54
C SER A 12 31.87 -8.76 -33.43
N THR A 13 32.12 -8.39 -32.18
CA THR A 13 31.12 -8.57 -31.12
C THR A 13 30.05 -7.51 -31.34
N ALA A 14 28.90 -7.93 -31.87
CA ALA A 14 27.71 -7.10 -31.89
C ALA A 14 27.37 -6.68 -30.46
N LEU A 15 27.64 -5.41 -30.13
CA LEU A 15 26.97 -4.73 -29.04
C LEU A 15 25.47 -4.80 -29.36
N LEU A 16 24.75 -5.75 -28.76
CA LEU A 16 23.32 -5.58 -28.55
C LEU A 16 23.19 -4.42 -27.56
N CYS A 17 23.17 -3.21 -28.10
CA CYS A 17 22.70 -2.05 -27.39
C CYS A 17 21.21 -2.28 -27.16
N SER A 18 20.85 -2.81 -25.99
CA SER A 18 19.48 -2.74 -25.51
C SER A 18 19.16 -1.26 -25.41
N ALA A 19 18.50 -0.71 -26.43
CA ALA A 19 17.94 0.62 -26.36
C ALA A 19 16.95 0.59 -25.20
N ALA A 20 17.30 1.28 -24.11
CA ALA A 20 16.37 1.50 -23.02
C ALA A 20 15.11 2.15 -23.62
N PRO A 21 13.90 1.75 -23.18
CA PRO A 21 12.67 2.35 -23.67
C PRO A 21 12.74 3.86 -23.50
N ALA A 22 12.40 4.60 -24.56
CA ALA A 22 12.40 6.06 -24.53
C ALA A 22 11.42 6.52 -23.43
N VAL A 23 11.92 7.37 -22.52
CA VAL A 23 11.09 8.00 -21.49
C VAL A 23 10.02 8.83 -22.21
N GLU A 24 8.76 8.46 -22.03
CA GLU A 24 7.64 9.21 -22.61
C GLU A 24 7.65 10.65 -22.10
N PRO A 25 7.68 11.66 -22.98
CA PRO A 25 7.67 13.05 -22.56
C PRO A 25 6.31 13.41 -21.96
N VAL A 26 6.33 14.28 -20.95
CA VAL A 26 5.11 14.83 -20.35
C VAL A 26 4.50 15.83 -21.32
N THR A 27 3.25 15.59 -21.72
CA THR A 27 2.47 16.47 -22.61
C THR A 27 1.30 17.11 -21.86
N CYS A 28 0.84 18.26 -22.35
CA CYS A 28 -0.34 18.96 -21.82
C CYS A 28 -1.68 18.42 -22.32
N SER A 29 -1.70 17.19 -22.82
CA SER A 29 -2.92 16.53 -23.31
C SER A 29 -3.50 15.64 -22.23
N GLU A 30 -4.76 15.22 -22.38
CA GLU A 30 -5.39 14.25 -21.48
C GLU A 30 -4.56 12.95 -21.37
N ASP A 31 -3.90 12.56 -22.47
CA ASP A 31 -3.03 11.38 -22.56
C ASP A 31 -1.69 11.53 -21.82
N GLY A 32 -1.30 12.76 -21.46
CA GLY A 32 -0.04 13.07 -20.77
C GLY A 32 -0.01 12.64 -19.30
N GLY A 33 -1.15 12.23 -18.75
CA GLY A 33 -1.31 11.90 -17.32
C GLY A 33 -0.40 10.77 -16.83
N ALA A 34 -0.15 9.75 -17.64
CA ALA A 34 0.70 8.62 -17.24
C ALA A 34 2.18 9.03 -17.13
N ALA A 35 2.71 9.75 -18.12
CA ALA A 35 4.07 10.29 -18.10
C ALA A 35 4.24 11.29 -16.95
N ALA A 36 3.25 12.16 -16.74
CA ALA A 36 3.18 13.10 -15.64
C ALA A 36 3.24 12.39 -14.27
N ALA A 37 2.41 11.36 -14.08
CA ALA A 37 2.38 10.58 -12.83
C ALA A 37 3.70 9.85 -12.56
N ARG A 38 4.33 9.27 -13.60
CA ARG A 38 5.65 8.62 -13.48
C ARG A 38 6.74 9.60 -13.08
N MET A 39 6.77 10.78 -13.72
CA MET A 39 7.69 11.87 -13.35
C MET A 39 7.45 12.35 -11.92
N ALA A 40 6.19 12.53 -11.52
CA ALA A 40 5.82 12.97 -10.19
C ALA A 40 6.24 11.95 -9.12
N ALA A 41 6.00 10.65 -9.34
CA ALA A 41 6.41 9.59 -8.42
C ALA A 41 7.94 9.55 -8.24
N HIS A 42 8.70 9.67 -9.34
CA HIS A 42 10.16 9.75 -9.29
C HIS A 42 10.64 10.96 -8.50
N HIS A 43 10.07 12.14 -8.75
CA HIS A 43 10.42 13.36 -8.02
C HIS A 43 10.13 13.24 -6.51
N ILE A 44 9.00 12.63 -6.14
CA ILE A 44 8.67 12.39 -4.72
C ILE A 44 9.68 11.41 -4.10
N ASP A 45 10.05 10.33 -4.80
CA ASP A 45 11.02 9.35 -4.31
C ASP A 45 12.43 9.95 -4.12
N GLU A 46 12.85 10.88 -4.98
CA GLU A 46 14.16 11.54 -4.84
C GLU A 46 14.19 12.61 -3.75
N ASN A 47 13.04 13.20 -3.42
CA ASN A 47 12.96 14.36 -2.54
C ASN A 47 12.45 14.07 -1.12
N HIS A 48 11.93 12.87 -0.84
CA HIS A 48 11.59 12.45 0.53
C HIS A 48 12.84 12.03 1.33
N ASP A 49 12.96 12.50 2.57
CA ASP A 49 14.18 12.40 3.39
C ASP A 49 14.14 11.28 4.45
N HIS A 50 13.03 10.57 4.59
CA HIS A 50 12.87 9.50 5.58
C HIS A 50 11.97 8.36 5.10
N GLY A 51 12.09 7.21 5.76
CA GLY A 51 11.22 6.06 5.52
C GLY A 51 11.62 5.23 4.31
N TYR A 52 10.61 4.78 3.57
CA TYR A 52 10.75 3.83 2.48
C TYR A 52 10.31 4.45 1.16
N LYS A 53 10.92 3.97 0.08
CA LYS A 53 10.61 4.37 -1.29
C LYS A 53 9.18 4.03 -1.64
N PHE A 54 8.57 4.81 -2.53
CA PHE A 54 7.19 4.63 -2.95
C PHE A 54 7.08 4.27 -4.44
N LYS A 55 6.07 3.46 -4.80
CA LYS A 55 5.70 3.15 -6.18
C LYS A 55 4.32 3.69 -6.51
N LEU A 56 4.13 4.17 -7.74
CA LEU A 56 2.81 4.55 -8.24
C LEU A 56 1.87 3.33 -8.21
N SER A 57 0.72 3.50 -7.57
CA SER A 57 -0.34 2.49 -7.48
C SER A 57 -1.53 2.85 -8.37
N GLU A 58 -2.02 4.08 -8.27
CA GLU A 58 -3.20 4.54 -9.01
C GLU A 58 -3.12 6.04 -9.30
N ILE A 59 -3.63 6.44 -10.46
CA ILE A 59 -3.86 7.84 -10.82
C ILE A 59 -5.34 8.13 -10.57
N LYS A 60 -5.66 8.83 -9.47
CA LYS A 60 -7.03 9.19 -9.09
C LYS A 60 -7.58 10.39 -9.86
N GLY A 61 -6.69 11.26 -10.32
CA GLY A 61 -7.07 12.47 -11.02
C GLY A 61 -5.91 13.04 -11.82
N ASN A 62 -6.24 13.55 -13.00
CA ASN A 62 -5.36 14.29 -13.88
C ASN A 62 -6.17 15.45 -14.45
N LYS A 63 -5.85 16.68 -14.05
CA LYS A 63 -6.56 17.88 -14.48
C LYS A 63 -5.58 18.93 -14.99
N VAL A 64 -5.84 19.44 -16.19
CA VAL A 64 -5.18 20.66 -16.69
C VAL A 64 -5.94 21.87 -16.16
N VAL A 65 -5.24 22.78 -15.48
CA VAL A 65 -5.86 23.88 -14.70
C VAL A 65 -5.79 25.23 -15.41
N ASP A 66 -4.87 25.45 -16.37
CA ASP A 66 -4.62 26.78 -16.92
C ASP A 66 -4.13 26.79 -18.38
N ASP A 67 -4.29 27.94 -19.06
CA ASP A 67 -3.77 28.27 -20.40
C ASP A 67 -2.22 28.22 -20.46
N GLY A 68 -1.54 28.29 -19.31
CA GLY A 68 -0.09 28.12 -19.14
C GLY A 68 0.39 26.67 -18.99
N CYS A 69 -0.48 25.68 -19.20
CA CYS A 69 -0.26 24.24 -18.98
C CYS A 69 0.25 23.88 -17.58
N GLU A 70 -0.65 23.98 -16.62
CA GLU A 70 -0.45 23.45 -15.28
C GLU A 70 -1.28 22.18 -15.10
N ILE A 71 -0.64 21.09 -14.68
CA ILE A 71 -1.30 19.80 -14.42
C ILE A 71 -1.37 19.59 -12.91
N GLU A 72 -2.57 19.28 -12.42
CA GLU A 72 -2.84 18.82 -11.07
C GLU A 72 -3.12 17.32 -11.09
N LEU A 73 -2.30 16.55 -10.38
CA LEU A 73 -2.43 15.12 -10.24
C LEU A 73 -2.89 14.75 -8.82
N GLN A 74 -3.76 13.76 -8.75
CA GLN A 74 -4.08 13.03 -7.52
C GLN A 74 -3.57 11.60 -7.71
N LEU A 75 -2.60 11.20 -6.90
CA LEU A 75 -1.89 9.92 -7.02
C LEU A 75 -2.01 9.12 -5.72
N ASP A 76 -2.23 7.82 -5.84
CA ASP A 76 -1.96 6.88 -4.75
C ASP A 76 -0.61 6.20 -4.97
N LEU A 77 0.26 6.28 -3.98
CA LEU A 77 1.56 5.61 -3.98
C LEU A 77 1.59 4.53 -2.89
N MET A 78 2.22 3.40 -3.18
CA MET A 78 2.43 2.28 -2.26
C MET A 78 3.86 2.26 -1.76
N GLU A 79 4.02 2.16 -0.45
CA GLU A 79 5.32 1.98 0.19
C GLU A 79 5.97 0.66 -0.24
N THR A 80 7.27 0.70 -0.48
CA THR A 80 8.07 -0.46 -0.85
C THR A 80 8.88 -1.00 0.31
N THR A 81 9.51 -2.15 0.09
CA THR A 81 10.47 -2.76 1.00
C THR A 81 11.83 -2.06 1.03
N CYS A 82 12.10 -1.12 0.12
CA CYS A 82 13.36 -0.40 0.04
C CYS A 82 13.34 0.86 0.90
N HIS A 83 14.28 1.00 1.84
CA HIS A 83 14.51 2.25 2.54
C HIS A 83 15.02 3.34 1.57
N ASN A 84 14.81 4.62 1.87
CA ASN A 84 15.25 5.72 0.98
C ASN A 84 16.77 5.71 0.67
N ILE A 85 17.61 5.31 1.64
CA ILE A 85 19.06 5.12 1.47
C ILE A 85 19.46 3.92 0.60
N ASN A 86 18.50 3.05 0.26
CA ASN A 86 18.78 1.91 -0.60
C ASN A 86 19.10 2.43 -2.02
N PRO A 87 20.28 2.12 -2.59
CA PRO A 87 20.67 2.59 -3.92
C PRO A 87 19.79 2.02 -5.05
N LYS A 88 19.00 0.98 -4.76
CA LYS A 88 18.06 0.40 -5.71
C LYS A 88 17.00 1.41 -6.14
N HIS A 89 16.71 1.46 -7.45
CA HIS A 89 15.65 2.32 -7.98
C HIS A 89 14.28 1.84 -7.49
N PHE A 90 13.36 2.77 -7.20
CA PHE A 90 12.06 2.43 -6.59
C PHE A 90 11.24 1.45 -7.45
N GLU A 91 11.37 1.52 -8.79
CA GLU A 91 10.67 0.59 -9.69
C GLU A 91 11.07 -0.87 -9.49
N ASP A 92 12.31 -1.13 -9.10
CA ASP A 92 12.80 -2.48 -8.88
C ASP A 92 12.43 -3.00 -7.47
N CYS A 93 11.93 -2.13 -6.59
CA CYS A 93 11.58 -2.47 -5.22
C CYS A 93 10.22 -3.17 -5.17
N MET A 94 10.14 -4.22 -4.34
CA MET A 94 8.86 -4.88 -4.10
C MET A 94 7.99 -4.00 -3.21
N ILE A 95 6.71 -3.88 -3.56
CA ILE A 95 5.70 -3.24 -2.71
C ILE A 95 5.62 -4.01 -1.39
N ARG A 96 5.58 -3.28 -0.26
CA ARG A 96 5.42 -3.88 1.07
C ARG A 96 4.07 -4.59 1.12
N ARG A 97 4.06 -5.81 1.65
CA ARG A 97 2.83 -6.60 1.70
C ARG A 97 1.86 -6.00 2.73
N GLU A 98 0.57 -6.13 2.49
CA GLU A 98 -0.46 -5.69 3.46
C GLU A 98 -0.28 -6.35 4.84
N THR A 99 0.13 -7.63 4.86
CA THR A 99 0.44 -8.37 6.11
C THR A 99 1.62 -7.80 6.88
N GLU A 100 2.42 -6.93 6.27
CA GLU A 100 3.60 -6.29 6.84
C GLU A 100 3.32 -4.82 7.19
N ARG A 101 2.04 -4.45 7.38
CA ARG A 101 1.58 -3.08 7.62
C ARG A 101 1.97 -2.14 6.49
N ALA A 102 1.52 -2.48 5.27
CA ALA A 102 1.74 -1.63 4.10
C ALA A 102 1.21 -0.21 4.32
N VAL A 103 1.95 0.78 3.82
CA VAL A 103 1.57 2.19 3.88
C VAL A 103 1.21 2.69 2.48
N MET A 104 0.11 3.44 2.40
CA MET A 104 -0.32 4.20 1.22
C MET A 104 -0.07 5.67 1.45
N ALA A 105 0.45 6.36 0.43
CA ALA A 105 0.47 7.81 0.38
C ALA A 105 -0.59 8.29 -0.63
N ASN A 106 -1.43 9.24 -0.23
CA ASN A 106 -2.38 9.93 -1.11
C ASN A 106 -1.74 11.29 -1.41
N CYS A 107 -1.32 11.51 -2.64
CA CYS A 107 -0.50 12.64 -3.05
C CYS A 107 -1.24 13.57 -4.01
N SER A 108 -1.25 14.86 -3.68
CA SER A 108 -1.64 15.94 -4.58
C SER A 108 -0.38 16.58 -5.15
N VAL A 109 -0.24 16.64 -6.48
CA VAL A 109 0.96 17.14 -7.15
C VAL A 109 0.58 18.19 -8.17
N ARG A 110 1.29 19.33 -8.16
CA ARG A 110 1.14 20.39 -9.15
C ARG A 110 2.41 20.51 -9.97
N MET A 111 2.27 20.44 -11.29
CA MET A 111 3.40 20.53 -12.23
C MET A 111 3.15 21.54 -13.33
N SER A 112 4.23 22.20 -13.77
CA SER A 112 4.21 23.09 -14.92
C SER A 112 4.86 22.41 -16.11
N VAL A 113 4.19 22.40 -17.26
CA VAL A 113 4.73 21.85 -18.50
C VAL A 113 5.01 22.98 -19.48
N ARG A 114 6.18 22.94 -20.10
CA ARG A 114 6.62 23.79 -21.20
C ARG A 114 7.08 22.90 -22.35
N ILE A 115 7.28 23.47 -23.53
CA ILE A 115 7.75 22.73 -24.70
C ILE A 115 9.09 22.04 -24.36
N GLY A 116 9.06 20.71 -24.25
CA GLY A 116 10.22 19.87 -23.94
C GLY A 116 10.70 19.88 -22.48
N ASP A 117 9.99 20.52 -21.55
CA ASP A 117 10.39 20.62 -20.14
C ASP A 117 9.17 20.52 -19.21
N ALA A 118 9.18 19.60 -18.25
CA ALA A 118 8.14 19.49 -17.23
C ALA A 118 8.78 19.46 -15.85
N ARG A 119 8.18 20.20 -14.91
CA ARG A 119 8.71 20.34 -13.55
C ARG A 119 7.60 20.27 -12.51
N VAL A 120 7.83 19.48 -11.47
CA VAL A 120 7.02 19.49 -10.25
C VAL A 120 7.26 20.82 -9.51
N ARG A 121 6.18 21.53 -9.20
CA ARG A 121 6.20 22.83 -8.50
C ARG A 121 5.95 22.66 -7.01
N ASN A 122 5.00 21.81 -6.68
CA ASN A 122 4.63 21.50 -5.31
C ASN A 122 4.02 20.10 -5.27
N TYR A 123 4.20 19.40 -4.15
CA TYR A 123 3.45 18.21 -3.83
C TYR A 123 3.15 18.16 -2.34
N HIS A 124 2.06 17.49 -2.01
CA HIS A 124 1.68 17.15 -0.65
C HIS A 124 1.21 15.70 -0.63
N CYS A 125 1.67 14.92 0.35
CA CYS A 125 1.32 13.52 0.48
C CYS A 125 0.86 13.21 1.90
N ASP A 126 -0.32 12.61 2.03
CA ASP A 126 -0.86 12.10 3.27
C ASP A 126 -0.68 10.59 3.34
N THR A 127 0.09 10.11 4.31
CA THR A 127 0.32 8.67 4.51
C THR A 127 -0.72 8.07 5.44
N ARG A 128 -1.27 6.92 5.06
CA ARG A 128 -2.15 6.08 5.88
C ARG A 128 -1.75 4.62 5.76
N GLN A 129 -1.95 3.83 6.80
CA GLN A 129 -1.78 2.38 6.67
C GLN A 129 -2.87 1.84 5.74
N VAL A 130 -2.47 1.05 4.74
CA VAL A 130 -3.39 0.21 3.99
C VAL A 130 -3.85 -0.83 5.00
N ASN A 131 -5.09 -0.68 5.46
CA ASN A 131 -5.72 -1.47 6.51
C ASN A 131 -5.12 -2.86 6.70
N GLU A 132 -4.93 -3.25 7.96
CA GLU A 132 -4.79 -4.63 8.38
C GLU A 132 -5.98 -5.44 7.83
N ASN A 133 -5.84 -5.96 6.61
CA ASN A 133 -6.66 -6.98 5.98
C ASN A 133 -8.18 -6.72 5.91
N THR A 134 -8.62 -5.75 5.09
CA THR A 134 -10.02 -5.62 4.64
C THR A 134 -10.37 -6.54 3.45
N THR A 135 -10.17 -7.85 3.62
CA THR A 135 -10.98 -8.87 2.91
C THR A 135 -11.91 -9.60 3.88
N ASN A 136 -12.48 -8.88 4.85
CA ASN A 136 -13.52 -9.45 5.69
C ASN A 136 -14.83 -9.45 4.89
N GLN A 137 -14.97 -10.40 3.95
CA GLN A 137 -16.23 -10.68 3.28
C GLN A 137 -17.31 -11.09 4.29
N ASN A 138 -16.90 -11.59 5.45
CA ASN A 138 -17.77 -12.10 6.50
C ASN A 138 -17.63 -11.33 7.81
N TYR A 139 -18.73 -11.29 8.58
CA TYR A 139 -18.76 -10.71 9.93
C TYR A 139 -17.81 -11.44 10.87
N PHE A 140 -17.19 -10.69 11.78
CA PHE A 140 -16.43 -11.23 12.91
C PHE A 140 -17.31 -11.22 14.16
N ILE A 141 -17.29 -12.33 14.89
CA ILE A 141 -18.04 -12.49 16.13
C ILE A 141 -17.09 -12.74 17.30
N LEU A 142 -17.54 -12.43 18.51
CA LEU A 142 -16.75 -12.62 19.73
C LEU A 142 -16.47 -14.11 19.94
N LYS A 143 -15.19 -14.48 19.98
CA LYS A 143 -14.74 -15.83 20.31
C LYS A 143 -14.41 -15.94 21.79
N ASP A 144 -13.65 -14.98 22.31
CA ASP A 144 -13.18 -14.98 23.69
C ASP A 144 -12.84 -13.57 24.18
N VAL A 145 -12.84 -13.38 25.51
CA VAL A 145 -12.40 -12.16 26.18
C VAL A 145 -11.13 -12.45 26.95
N GLY A 146 -9.99 -11.97 26.44
CA GLY A 146 -8.69 -12.25 27.03
C GLY A 146 -8.44 -11.50 28.34
N ARG A 147 -8.60 -10.17 28.35
CA ARG A 147 -8.34 -9.35 29.54
C ARG A 147 -9.22 -8.10 29.57
N ILE A 148 -9.76 -7.78 30.74
CA ILE A 148 -10.41 -6.51 31.01
C ILE A 148 -9.62 -5.78 32.10
N LYS A 149 -9.19 -4.56 31.82
CA LYS A 149 -8.62 -3.64 32.80
C LYS A 149 -9.63 -2.55 33.09
N ILE A 150 -9.76 -2.17 34.35
CA ILE A 150 -10.64 -1.09 34.79
C ILE A 150 -9.77 -0.03 35.43
N GLY A 151 -10.00 1.23 35.10
CA GLY A 151 -9.31 2.37 35.69
C GLY A 151 -10.26 3.53 35.92
N TRP A 152 -10.01 4.30 36.97
CA TRP A 152 -10.74 5.53 37.24
C TRP A 152 -9.92 6.73 36.77
N MET A 153 -10.54 7.62 36.00
CA MET A 153 -9.92 8.85 35.54
C MET A 153 -10.82 10.03 35.90
N MET A 154 -10.25 11.08 36.49
CA MET A 154 -11.01 12.20 37.06
C MET A 154 -11.99 12.84 36.08
N THR A 155 -11.64 12.90 34.79
CA THR A 155 -12.44 13.54 33.74
C THR A 155 -13.49 12.64 33.10
N THR A 156 -13.27 11.33 33.05
CA THR A 156 -14.11 10.37 32.29
C THR A 156 -14.74 9.27 33.15
N GLY A 157 -14.50 9.29 34.47
CA GLY A 157 -14.99 8.29 35.40
C GLY A 157 -14.33 6.92 35.16
N SER A 158 -15.12 5.85 35.23
CA SER A 158 -14.64 4.49 34.96
C SER A 158 -14.34 4.30 33.47
N ASN A 159 -13.09 3.93 33.17
CA ASN A 159 -12.59 3.53 31.87
C ASN A 159 -12.32 2.02 31.90
N TYR A 160 -12.71 1.34 30.84
CA TYR A 160 -12.58 -0.09 30.65
C TYR A 160 -11.71 -0.31 29.42
N TRP A 161 -10.62 -1.06 29.55
CA TRP A 161 -9.79 -1.47 28.43
C TRP A 161 -9.92 -2.97 28.27
N ALA A 162 -10.53 -3.39 27.17
CA ALA A 162 -10.76 -4.80 26.88
C ALA A 162 -9.80 -5.28 25.79
N GLN A 163 -9.30 -6.50 25.98
CA GLN A 163 -8.56 -7.27 25.01
C GLN A 163 -9.42 -8.47 24.64
N ILE A 164 -9.88 -8.53 23.40
CA ILE A 164 -10.85 -9.51 22.93
C ILE A 164 -10.33 -10.28 21.72
N ALA A 165 -10.71 -11.54 21.60
CA ALA A 165 -10.48 -12.36 20.41
C ALA A 165 -11.78 -12.52 19.64
N LEU A 166 -11.72 -12.25 18.33
CA LEU A 166 -12.81 -12.42 17.39
C LEU A 166 -12.49 -13.56 16.42
N VAL A 167 -13.54 -14.14 15.85
CA VAL A 167 -13.46 -15.19 14.84
C VAL A 167 -14.37 -14.86 13.67
N GLU A 168 -13.90 -15.19 12.47
CA GLU A 168 -14.68 -15.04 11.26
C GLU A 168 -15.90 -15.97 11.27
N SER A 169 -17.05 -15.44 10.86
CA SER A 169 -18.32 -16.15 10.75
C SER A 169 -18.66 -16.51 9.31
N HIS A 170 -19.74 -17.27 9.12
CA HIS A 170 -20.26 -17.55 7.77
C HIS A 170 -21.17 -16.44 7.21
N CYS A 171 -21.49 -15.40 8.00
CA CYS A 171 -22.40 -14.35 7.55
C CYS A 171 -21.66 -13.34 6.69
N PRO A 172 -22.10 -13.06 5.45
CA PRO A 172 -21.47 -12.06 4.62
C PRO A 172 -21.78 -10.65 5.14
N MET A 173 -20.80 -9.76 5.03
CA MET A 173 -20.94 -8.34 5.37
C MET A 173 -22.08 -7.70 4.56
N GLY A 174 -22.96 -6.96 5.23
CA GLY A 174 -24.11 -6.31 4.59
C GLY A 174 -25.34 -7.21 4.40
N SER A 175 -25.30 -8.46 4.87
CA SER A 175 -26.52 -9.27 4.97
C SER A 175 -27.49 -8.70 6.01
N ARG A 176 -28.78 -9.03 5.88
CA ARG A 176 -29.82 -8.70 6.87
C ARG A 176 -29.78 -9.59 8.12
N ILE A 177 -28.78 -10.47 8.22
CA ILE A 177 -28.62 -11.38 9.34
C ILE A 177 -28.05 -10.57 10.50
N LEU A 178 -28.72 -10.65 11.65
CA LEU A 178 -28.21 -10.01 12.86
C LEU A 178 -26.88 -10.68 13.26
N PRO A 179 -25.80 -9.92 13.58
CA PRO A 179 -24.50 -10.51 13.91
C PRO A 179 -24.54 -11.55 15.04
N GLU A 180 -25.51 -11.44 15.94
CA GLU A 180 -25.75 -12.37 17.05
C GLU A 180 -26.23 -13.76 16.59
N ALA A 181 -26.82 -13.87 15.40
CA ALA A 181 -27.28 -15.13 14.81
C ALA A 181 -26.19 -15.84 14.01
N CYS A 182 -25.04 -15.20 13.82
CA CYS A 182 -23.95 -15.71 13.00
C CYS A 182 -23.15 -16.78 13.74
N LYS A 183 -22.80 -17.85 13.01
CA LYS A 183 -21.99 -18.96 13.54
C LYS A 183 -20.53 -18.82 13.09
N PRO A 184 -19.57 -19.16 13.97
CA PRO A 184 -18.16 -19.13 13.60
C PRO A 184 -17.83 -20.18 12.54
N LEU A 185 -16.86 -19.87 11.68
CA LEU A 185 -16.30 -20.85 10.75
C LEU A 185 -15.45 -21.90 11.48
N CYS A 186 -15.15 -23.00 10.78
CA CYS A 186 -14.29 -24.05 11.31
C CYS A 186 -12.86 -23.52 11.56
N PRO A 187 -12.15 -23.94 12.63
CA PRO A 187 -10.84 -23.37 13.00
C PRO A 187 -9.75 -23.46 11.93
N ASP A 188 -9.84 -24.47 11.07
CA ASP A 188 -8.95 -24.72 9.92
C ASP A 188 -9.15 -23.72 8.76
N ARG A 189 -10.28 -23.01 8.76
CA ARG A 189 -10.68 -22.05 7.72
C ARG A 189 -11.00 -20.66 8.24
N ALA A 190 -11.29 -20.53 9.54
CA ALA A 190 -11.69 -19.28 10.16
C ALA A 190 -10.47 -18.40 10.41
N ARG A 191 -10.53 -17.16 9.92
CA ARG A 191 -9.60 -16.13 10.36
C ARG A 191 -9.92 -15.70 11.80
N HIS A 192 -8.90 -15.24 12.49
CA HIS A 192 -9.02 -14.75 13.86
C HIS A 192 -8.58 -13.29 13.92
N ALA A 193 -9.12 -12.53 14.86
CA ALA A 193 -8.64 -11.18 15.13
C ALA A 193 -8.46 -10.98 16.63
N TYR A 194 -7.45 -10.22 17.03
CA TYR A 194 -7.22 -9.83 18.41
C TYR A 194 -7.33 -8.32 18.52
N CYS A 195 -8.32 -7.86 19.26
CA CYS A 195 -8.65 -6.45 19.35
C CYS A 195 -8.44 -5.88 20.75
N ARG A 196 -8.00 -4.62 20.79
CA ARG A 196 -7.85 -3.78 21.97
C ARG A 196 -8.84 -2.64 21.86
N SER A 197 -9.77 -2.56 22.79
CA SER A 197 -10.77 -1.49 22.85
C SER A 197 -10.71 -0.75 24.17
N SER A 198 -11.14 0.50 24.13
CA SER A 198 -11.37 1.31 25.33
C SER A 198 -12.82 1.74 25.39
N TYR A 199 -13.41 1.81 26.57
CA TYR A 199 -14.78 2.27 26.80
C TYR A 199 -14.84 3.13 28.05
N SER A 200 -15.60 4.22 27.98
CA SER A 200 -15.91 5.05 29.14
C SER A 200 -17.38 5.46 29.11
N LYS A 201 -17.99 5.62 30.28
CA LYS A 201 -19.39 6.06 30.38
C LYS A 201 -19.61 7.46 29.77
N SER A 202 -18.61 8.35 29.82
CA SER A 202 -18.75 9.71 29.30
C SER A 202 -18.45 9.85 27.81
N LYS A 203 -17.55 9.02 27.26
CA LYS A 203 -17.10 9.08 25.86
C LYS A 203 -17.65 7.95 24.98
N GLY A 204 -18.31 6.95 25.56
CA GLY A 204 -18.73 5.74 24.85
C GLY A 204 -17.56 4.83 24.51
N LEU A 205 -17.70 4.06 23.44
CA LEU A 205 -16.64 3.22 22.90
C LEU A 205 -15.57 4.10 22.24
N GLY A 206 -14.35 4.01 22.74
CA GLY A 206 -13.17 4.67 22.16
C GLY A 206 -12.62 3.89 20.97
N SER A 207 -11.35 4.14 20.65
CA SER A 207 -10.67 3.47 19.54
C SER A 207 -10.63 1.95 19.76
N VAL A 208 -10.97 1.20 18.70
CA VAL A 208 -10.82 -0.25 18.62
C VAL A 208 -9.68 -0.52 17.63
N GLU A 209 -8.61 -1.14 18.11
CA GLU A 209 -7.44 -1.53 17.32
C GLU A 209 -7.43 -3.06 17.21
N CYS A 210 -7.29 -3.63 16.02
CA CYS A 210 -7.49 -5.08 15.78
C CYS A 210 -6.42 -5.68 14.89
N GLU A 211 -5.66 -6.64 15.43
CA GLU A 211 -4.68 -7.43 14.67
C GLU A 211 -5.34 -8.68 14.09
N TYR A 212 -5.17 -8.96 12.79
CA TYR A 212 -5.79 -10.11 12.12
C TYR A 212 -4.80 -11.26 11.86
N TYR A 213 -5.26 -12.49 12.05
CA TYR A 213 -4.49 -13.73 11.92
C TYR A 213 -5.15 -14.70 10.92
N PRO A 214 -4.38 -15.40 10.09
CA PRO A 214 -4.89 -16.39 9.15
C PRO A 214 -5.42 -17.66 9.86
N PRO A 215 -6.13 -18.56 9.15
CA PRO A 215 -6.61 -19.82 9.72
C PRO A 215 -5.47 -20.71 10.20
N MET A 216 -5.69 -21.42 11.30
CA MET A 216 -4.70 -22.34 11.84
C MET A 216 -4.71 -23.63 11.00
N VAL A 217 -3.67 -23.84 10.20
CA VAL A 217 -3.51 -25.11 9.45
C VAL A 217 -3.20 -26.22 10.46
N SER A 218 -4.19 -27.06 10.75
CA SER A 218 -3.96 -28.27 11.55
C SER A 218 -3.16 -29.29 10.74
N PRO A 219 -2.09 -29.89 11.28
CA PRO A 219 -1.29 -30.91 10.59
C PRO A 219 -2.03 -32.22 10.30
N HIS A 220 -3.31 -32.35 10.67
CA HIS A 220 -4.11 -33.57 10.46
C HIS A 220 -4.98 -33.59 9.20
N SER A 221 -4.93 -32.58 8.33
CA SER A 221 -5.76 -32.54 7.12
C SER A 221 -5.16 -33.22 5.88
N THR A 222 -3.96 -33.82 5.96
CA THR A 222 -3.30 -34.48 4.82
C THR A 222 -3.75 -35.92 4.54
N HIS A 223 -4.67 -36.50 5.32
CA HIS A 223 -5.16 -37.87 5.08
C HIS A 223 -6.68 -37.96 5.05
N LYS A 224 -7.31 -37.45 3.98
CA LYS A 224 -8.56 -38.03 3.45
C LYS A 224 -8.88 -37.45 2.07
N ARG A 225 -8.16 -37.95 1.07
CA ARG A 225 -8.67 -38.01 -0.30
C ARG A 225 -8.45 -39.45 -0.76
N SER A 226 -9.49 -40.26 -0.64
CA SER A 226 -9.62 -41.58 -1.26
C SER A 226 -11.04 -41.73 -1.75
#